data_AF-A0A1M7DQH7-F1
#
_entry.id   AF-A0A1M7DQH7-F1
#
_cell.length_a   1.000
_cell.length_b   1.000
_cell.length_c   1.000
_cell.angle_alpha   90.00
_cell.angle_beta   90.00
_cell.angle_gamma   90.00
#
_symmetry.space_group_name_H-M   'P 1'
#
loop_
_entity.id
_entity.type
_entity.pdbx_description
1 polymer ?
#
loop_
_entity_poly.entity_id
_entity_poly.type
_entity_poly.pdbx_seq_one_letter_code
_entity_poly.pdbx_strand_id
1 'polypeptide(L)' 'MQNKNVRNGIQINKLRRYKLIMDLYKKMVAEHPYTPITKIHKEYIYPVYPISRSTLYEILCTPINKLLSEYEEQNKKN' A
#
# COMPACT_ATOMS: atom_id res chain seq x y z
N MET A 1 -15.76 10.14 20.26
CA MET A 1 -14.53 9.30 20.20
C MET A 1 -14.82 8.09 19.31
N GLN A 2 -14.05 7.85 18.24
CA GLN A 2 -14.28 6.66 17.39
C GLN A 2 -13.88 5.37 18.14
N ASN A 3 -14.67 4.31 17.98
CA ASN A 3 -14.41 2.97 18.52
C ASN A 3 -13.08 2.40 17.96
N LYS A 4 -12.28 1.75 18.81
CA LYS A 4 -10.99 1.15 18.47
C LYS A 4 -11.07 0.18 17.29
N ASN A 5 -12.14 -0.62 17.18
CA ASN A 5 -12.34 -1.57 16.08
C ASN A 5 -12.51 -0.86 14.73
N VAL A 6 -13.23 0.27 14.72
CA VAL A 6 -13.40 1.09 13.51
C VAL A 6 -12.06 1.67 13.06
N ARG A 7 -11.24 2.14 13.99
CA ARG A 7 -9.90 2.64 13.70
C ARG A 7 -9.01 1.54 13.10
N ASN A 8 -9.03 0.34 13.69
CA ASN A 8 -8.26 -0.80 13.18
C ASN A 8 -8.73 -1.20 11.78
N GLY A 9 -10.04 -1.26 11.53
CA GLY A 9 -10.59 -1.55 10.21
C GLY A 9 -10.15 -0.54 9.14
N ILE A 10 -10.10 0.75 9.48
CA ILE A 10 -9.59 1.80 8.57
C ILE A 10 -8.11 1.56 8.25
N GLN A 11 -7.29 1.21 9.23
CA GLN A 11 -5.86 0.94 9.02
C GLN A 11 -5.63 -0.32 8.19
N ILE A 12 -6.37 -1.40 8.46
CA ILE A 12 -6.33 -2.64 7.67
C ILE A 12 -6.66 -2.33 6.20
N ASN A 13 -7.73 -1.58 5.94
CA ASN A 13 -8.10 -1.21 4.58
C ASN A 13 -7.06 -0.32 3.90
N LYS A 14 -6.42 0.60 4.63
CA LYS A 14 -5.30 1.40 4.12
C LYS A 14 -4.13 0.49 3.71
N LEU A 15 -3.72 -0.42 4.59
CA LEU A 15 -2.59 -1.33 4.36
C LEU A 15 -2.86 -2.32 3.21
N ARG A 16 -4.11 -2.78 3.06
CA ARG A 16 -4.52 -3.60 1.90
C ARG A 16 -4.39 -2.85 0.59
N ARG A 17 -4.81 -1.58 0.53
CA ARG A 17 -4.58 -0.72 -0.66
C ARG A 17 -3.09 -0.55 -0.94
N TYR A 18 -2.29 -0.31 0.10
CA TYR A 18 -0.83 -0.18 -0.03
C TYR A 18 -0.22 -1.46 -0.59
N LYS A 19 -0.68 -2.63 -0.15
CA LYS A 19 -0.24 -3.94 -0.66
C LYS A 19 -0.53 -4.08 -2.16
N LEU A 20 -1.75 -3.78 -2.60
CA LEU A 20 -2.13 -3.85 -4.02
C LEU A 20 -1.24 -2.97 -4.90
N ILE A 21 -0.95 -1.75 -4.45
CA ILE A 21 -0.10 -0.80 -5.18
C ILE A 21 1.36 -1.29 -5.20
N MET A 22 1.88 -1.79 -4.07
CA MET A 22 3.21 -2.38 -3.98
C MET A 22 3.37 -3.58 -4.92
N ASP A 23 2.38 -4.46 -4.98
CA ASP A 23 2.41 -5.64 -5.82
C ASP A 23 2.38 -5.26 -7.31
N LEU A 24 1.58 -4.26 -7.70
CA LEU A 24 1.61 -3.70 -9.05
C LEU A 24 2.98 -3.07 -9.37
N TYR A 25 3.54 -2.27 -8.47
CA TYR A 25 4.87 -1.68 -8.64
C TYR A 25 5.94 -2.76 -8.87
N LYS A 26 5.97 -3.80 -8.03
CA LYS A 26 6.92 -4.92 -8.15
C LYS A 26 6.78 -5.64 -9.48
N LYS A 27 5.54 -5.88 -9.93
CA LYS A 27 5.27 -6.48 -11.24
C LYS A 27 5.86 -5.62 -12.36
N MET A 28 5.60 -4.31 -12.35
CA MET A 28 6.10 -3.40 -13.39
C MET A 28 7.63 -3.26 -13.36
N VAL A 29 8.27 -3.29 -12.19
CA VAL A 29 9.74 -3.31 -12.09
C VAL A 29 10.29 -4.62 -12.68
N ALA A 30 9.65 -5.76 -12.43
CA ALA A 30 10.08 -7.04 -13.00
C ALA A 30 9.93 -7.08 -14.53
N GLU A 31 8.85 -6.52 -15.06
CA GLU A 31 8.59 -6.43 -16.51
C GLU A 31 9.43 -5.34 -17.19
N HIS A 32 9.83 -4.28 -16.46
CA HIS A 32 10.56 -3.14 -16.98
C HIS A 32 11.75 -2.72 -16.07
N PRO A 33 12.80 -3.55 -15.94
CA PRO A 33 13.85 -3.40 -14.92
C PRO A 33 14.69 -2.12 -14.99
N TYR A 34 14.74 -1.45 -16.15
CA TYR A 34 15.48 -0.21 -16.35
C TYR A 34 14.59 1.05 -16.34
N THR A 35 13.31 0.90 -16.00
CA THR A 35 12.37 2.03 -16.00
C THR A 35 12.41 2.76 -14.66
N PRO A 36 12.63 4.09 -14.65
CA PRO A 36 12.61 4.87 -13.43
C PRO A 36 11.26 4.79 -12.72
N ILE A 37 11.28 4.83 -11.39
CA ILE A 37 10.08 4.82 -10.53
C ILE A 37 9.06 5.89 -10.95
N THR A 38 9.52 7.07 -11.38
CA THR A 38 8.66 8.16 -11.84
C THR A 38 7.88 7.81 -13.10
N LYS A 39 8.49 7.07 -14.04
CA LYS A 39 7.79 6.54 -15.21
C LYS A 39 6.85 5.42 -14.82
N ILE A 40 7.29 4.50 -13.95
CA ILE A 40 6.41 3.42 -13.47
C ILE A 40 5.15 3.99 -12.80
N HIS A 41 5.34 5.02 -11.97
CA HIS A 41 4.24 5.75 -11.33
C HIS A 41 3.29 6.36 -12.36
N LYS A 42 3.82 7.14 -13.31
CA LYS A 42 3.01 7.87 -14.29
C LYS A 42 2.27 6.96 -15.27
N GLU A 43 2.93 5.92 -15.76
CA GLU A 43 2.44 5.11 -16.88
C GLU A 43 1.60 3.90 -16.43
N TYR A 44 1.89 3.32 -15.26
CA TYR A 44 1.24 2.07 -14.83
C TYR A 44 0.47 2.19 -13.52
N ILE A 45 0.97 2.95 -12.54
CA ILE A 45 0.33 3.03 -11.21
C ILE A 45 -0.78 4.08 -11.20
N TYR A 46 -0.48 5.33 -11.58
CA TYR A 46 -1.42 6.46 -11.51
C TYR A 46 -2.74 6.24 -12.28
N PRO A 47 -2.74 5.61 -13.48
CA PRO A 47 -3.98 5.33 -14.19
C PRO A 47 -4.92 4.35 -13.46
N VAL A 48 -4.37 3.46 -12.62
CA VAL A 48 -5.13 2.44 -11.87
C VAL A 48 -5.43 2.93 -10.45
N TYR A 49 -4.44 3.54 -9.81
CA TYR A 49 -4.48 4.04 -8.45
C TYR A 49 -4.03 5.51 -8.45
N PRO A 50 -4.96 6.47 -8.40
CA PRO A 50 -4.64 7.90 -8.49
C PRO A 50 -4.01 8.40 -7.19
N ILE A 51 -2.73 8.08 -7.00
CA ILE A 51 -1.92 8.47 -5.84
C ILE A 51 -0.82 9.44 -6.26
N SER A 52 -0.34 10.26 -5.32
CA SER A 52 0.84 11.08 -5.56
C SER A 52 2.11 10.22 -5.59
N ARG A 53 3.19 10.78 -6.16
CA ARG A 53 4.53 10.16 -6.06
C ARG A 53 4.99 10.00 -4.62
N SER A 54 4.71 10.99 -3.75
CA SER A 54 5.06 10.92 -2.33
C SER A 54 4.37 9.75 -1.62
N THR A 55 3.10 9.49 -1.93
CA THR A 55 2.39 8.32 -1.40
C THR A 55 2.98 7.03 -1.93
N LEU A 56 3.43 6.97 -3.19
CA LEU A 56 4.15 5.78 -3.67
C LEU A 56 5.43 5.54 -2.87
N TYR A 57 6.24 6.56 -2.61
CA TYR A 57 7.42 6.42 -1.76
C TYR A 57 7.07 5.98 -0.33
N GLU A 58 6.02 6.54 0.27
CA GLU A 58 5.50 6.08 1.58
C GLU A 58 5.17 4.58 1.54
N ILE A 59 4.45 4.12 0.50
CA ILE A 59 4.10 2.71 0.31
C ILE A 59 5.37 1.85 0.23
N LEU A 60 6.37 2.28 -0.55
CA LEU A 60 7.63 1.55 -0.73
C LEU A 60 8.43 1.39 0.56
N CYS A 61 8.36 2.38 1.45
CA CYS A 61 9.04 2.37 2.75
C CYS A 61 8.20 1.76 3.89
N THR A 62 6.91 1.49 3.67
CA THR A 62 6.02 0.97 4.73
C THR A 62 6.23 -0.54 4.91
N PRO A 63 6.41 -1.05 6.14
CA PRO A 63 6.45 -2.49 6.42
C PRO A 63 5.03 -3.10 6.39
N ILE A 64 4.40 -3.11 5.21
CA ILE A 64 2.97 -3.39 5.01
C ILE A 64 2.55 -4.73 5.63
N ASN A 65 3.28 -5.81 5.33
CA ASN A 65 2.89 -7.16 5.79
C ASN A 65 2.91 -7.28 7.32
N LYS A 66 3.92 -6.69 7.98
CA LYS A 66 4.04 -6.68 9.45
C LYS A 66 2.88 -5.93 10.08
N LEU A 67 2.65 -4.69 9.65
CA LEU A 67 1.58 -3.85 10.18
C LEU A 67 0.20 -4.49 9.95
N LEU A 68 -0.01 -5.12 8.79
CA LEU A 68 -1.28 -5.76 8.48
C LEU A 68 -1.58 -6.90 9.46
N SER A 69 -0.59 -7.76 9.74
CA SER A 69 -0.73 -8.84 10.73
C SER A 69 -1.07 -8.30 12.12
N GLU A 70 -0.35 -7.26 12.56
CA GLU A 70 -0.56 -6.64 13.87
C GLU A 70 -1.98 -6.07 14.03
N TYR A 71 -2.49 -5.33 13.03
CA TYR A 71 -3.84 -4.78 13.09
C TYR A 71 -4.92 -5.86 12.97
N GLU A 72 -4.71 -6.88 12.16
CA GLU A 72 -5.66 -8.01 12.05
C GLU A 72 -5.74 -8.82 13.36
N GLU A 73 -4.61 -9.06 14.03
CA GLU A 73 -4.58 -9.69 15.36
C GLU A 73 -5.28 -8.83 16.42
N GLN A 74 -5.02 -7.52 16.44
CA GLN A 74 -5.67 -6.60 17.38
C GLN A 74 -7.18 -6.49 17.14
N ASN A 75 -7.64 -6.70 15.91
CA ASN A 75 -9.06 -6.68 15.57
C ASN A 75 -9.78 -7.99 15.92
N LYS A 76 -9.07 -9.13 15.99
CA LYS A 76 -9.63 -10.44 16.40
C LYS A 76 -9.78 -10.61 17.91
N LYS A 77 -9.01 -9.86 18.71
CA LYS A 77 -8.94 -9.98 20.18
C LYS A 77 -10.04 -9.19 20.93
N ASN A 78 -10.95 -8.52 20.23
CA ASN A 78 -12.08 -7.74 20.77
C ASN A 78 -13.40 -8.32 20.27
#